data_AF-A0A022QRV5-F1
#
_entry.id   AF-A0A022QRV5-F1
#
_cell.length_a   1.000
_cell.length_b   1.000
_cell.length_c   1.000
_cell.angle_alpha   90.00
_cell.angle_beta   90.00
_cell.angle_gamma   90.00
#
_symmetry.space_group_name_H-M   'P 1'
#
loop_
_entity.id
_entity.type
_entity.pdbx_description
1 polymer ?
#
loop_
_entity_poly.entity_id
_entity_poly.type
_entity_poly.pdbx_seq_one_letter_code
_entity_poly.pdbx_strand_id
1 'polypeptide(L)' 'MKFKDVMIIEPSLRREKVKLSRWDMKKGNGKNTCSNYLINGKWRHIVERNRLEPGDVVQLWSFRIDQELHFALVKLP' A
#
# COMPACT_ATOMS: atom_id res chain seq x y z
N MET A 1 -14.11 -6.14 -6.20
CA MET A 1 -12.72 -6.00 -5.72
C MET A 1 -12.74 -5.89 -4.21
N LYS A 2 -12.10 -6.82 -3.50
CA LYS A 2 -12.08 -6.80 -2.03
C LYS A 2 -10.90 -5.94 -1.56
N PHE A 3 -11.14 -5.07 -0.60
CA PHE A 3 -10.10 -4.27 0.05
C PHE A 3 -10.29 -4.28 1.57
N LYS A 4 -9.20 -4.08 2.31
CA LYS A 4 -9.21 -3.77 3.75
C LYS A 4 -8.70 -2.34 3.94
N ASP A 5 -9.40 -1.55 4.73
CA ASP A 5 -8.86 -0.27 5.19
C ASP A 5 -7.73 -0.52 6.20
N VAL A 6 -6.59 0.12 5.97
CA VAL A 6 -5.39 0.00 6.80
C VAL A 6 -4.83 1.40 7.06
N MET A 7 -4.31 1.61 8.26
CA MET A 7 -3.60 2.84 8.58
C MET A 7 -2.16 2.74 8.09
N ILE A 8 -1.67 3.80 7.45
CA ILE A 8 -0.28 3.94 7.04
C ILE A 8 0.31 5.19 7.69
N ILE A 9 1.52 5.05 8.24
CA ILE A 9 2.36 6.17 8.65
C ILE A 9 3.22 6.53 7.43
N GLU A 10 3.03 7.72 6.87
CA GLU A 10 3.79 8.20 5.70
C GLU A 10 5.18 8.76 6.11
N PRO A 11 6.12 8.98 5.17
CA PRO A 11 7.46 9.49 5.50
C PRO A 11 7.46 10.81 6.28
N SER A 12 6.44 11.65 6.09
CA SER A 12 6.21 12.89 6.84
C SER A 12 5.70 12.68 8.28
N LEU A 13 5.60 11.42 8.73
CA LEU A 13 5.05 10.96 10.01
C LEU A 13 3.54 11.20 10.20
N ARG A 14 2.84 11.67 9.17
CA ARG A 14 1.38 11.74 9.18
C ARG A 14 0.78 10.33 9.10
N ARG A 15 -0.44 10.19 9.61
CA ARG A 15 -1.22 8.96 9.53
C ARG A 15 -2.33 9.15 8.52
N GLU A 16 -2.49 8.20 7.61
CA GLU A 16 -3.55 8.23 6.61
C GLU A 16 -4.21 6.85 6.51
N LYS A 17 -5.52 6.83 6.26
CA LYS A 17 -6.24 5.58 5.99
C LYS A 17 -6.20 5.31 4.49
N VAL A 18 -5.65 4.16 4.11
CA VAL A 18 -5.56 3.69 2.71
C VAL A 18 -6.23 2.33 2.56
N LYS A 19 -6.41 1.91 1.31
CA LYS A 19 -7.03 0.63 0.99
C LYS A 19 -5.97 -0.36 0.54
N LEU A 20 -5.83 -1.47 1.28
CA LEU A 20 -5.07 -2.64 0.83
C LEU A 20 -6.02 -3.53 0.02
N SER A 21 -5.84 -3.56 -1.30
CA SER A 21 -6.68 -4.30 -2.24
C SER A 21 -5.94 -5.50 -2.78
N ARG A 22 -6.66 -6.62 -2.98
CA ARG A 22 -6.18 -7.78 -3.75
C ARG A 22 -6.84 -7.78 -5.12
N TRP A 23 -6.05 -7.82 -6.17
CA TRP A 23 -6.47 -7.95 -7.56
C TRP A 23 -6.15 -9.33 -8.08
N ASP A 24 -7.19 -10.12 -8.31
CA ASP A 24 -7.09 -11.46 -8.86
C ASP A 24 -7.32 -11.39 -10.37
N MET A 25 -6.26 -11.61 -11.14
CA MET A 25 -6.30 -11.67 -12.60
C MET A 25 -6.32 -13.13 -13.05
N LYS A 26 -7.37 -13.50 -13.78
CA LYS A 26 -7.45 -14.81 -14.44
C LYS A 26 -6.43 -14.84 -15.58
N LYS A 27 -5.53 -15.82 -15.60
CA LYS A 27 -4.69 -16.07 -16.78
C LYS A 27 -5.53 -16.74 -17.86
N GLY A 28 -5.24 -16.43 -19.12
CA GLY A 28 -6.02 -16.88 -20.29
C GLY A 28 -6.12 -18.40 -20.46
N ASN A 29 -5.28 -19.18 -19.78
CA ASN A 29 -5.32 -20.64 -19.77
C ASN A 29 -6.18 -21.26 -18.65
N GLY A 30 -6.94 -20.45 -17.89
CA GLY A 30 -7.96 -20.90 -16.95
C GLY A 30 -7.48 -21.64 -15.69
N LYS A 31 -6.20 -22.01 -15.62
CA LYS A 31 -5.64 -22.85 -14.54
C LYS A 31 -4.97 -22.06 -13.42
N ASN A 32 -4.52 -20.83 -13.69
CA ASN A 32 -3.79 -20.01 -12.72
C ASN A 32 -4.38 -18.61 -12.62
N THR A 33 -4.64 -18.15 -11.40
CA THR A 33 -4.97 -16.75 -11.09
C THR A 33 -3.70 -16.09 -10.54
N CYS A 34 -3.24 -14.99 -11.12
CA CYS A 34 -2.23 -14.16 -10.46
C CYS A 34 -2.92 -13.15 -9.54
N SER A 35 -2.43 -13.05 -8.31
CA SER A 35 -2.95 -12.11 -7.32
C SER A 35 -1.92 -11.01 -7.08
N ASN A 36 -2.29 -9.76 -7.36
CA ASN A 36 -1.50 -8.59 -7.01
C ASN A 36 -2.10 -7.91 -5.78
N TYR A 37 -1.25 -7.35 -4.92
CA TYR A 37 -1.67 -6.52 -3.80
C TYR A 37 -1.33 -5.07 -4.09
N LEU A 38 -2.28 -4.17 -3.81
CA LEU A 38 -2.16 -2.74 -4.12
C LEU A 38 -2.54 -1.92 -2.90
N ILE A 39 -1.78 -0.87 -2.64
CA ILE A 39 -2.20 0.23 -1.76
C ILE A 39 -2.82 1.29 -2.66
N ASN A 40 -4.11 1.58 -2.49
CA ASN A 40 -4.83 2.55 -3.30
C ASN A 40 -5.78 3.44 -2.45
N GLY A 41 -6.66 4.20 -3.12
CA GLY A 41 -7.47 5.23 -2.47
C GLY A 41 -6.66 6.50 -2.28
N LYS A 42 -6.36 6.87 -1.03
CA LYS A 42 -5.59 8.09 -0.69
C LYS A 42 -4.09 8.00 -0.97
N TRP A 43 -3.61 6.92 -1.59
CA TRP A 43 -2.20 6.76 -1.98
C TRP A 43 -1.65 7.98 -2.75
N ARG A 44 -2.45 8.54 -3.67
CA ARG A 44 -2.05 9.73 -4.44
C ARG A 44 -1.67 10.92 -3.54
N HIS A 45 -2.43 11.16 -2.47
CA HIS A 45 -2.13 12.25 -1.54
C HIS A 45 -0.84 11.99 -0.75
N ILE A 46 -0.54 10.74 -0.43
CA ILE A 46 0.72 10.35 0.22
C ILE A 46 1.90 10.65 -0.72
N VAL A 47 1.79 10.26 -1.99
CA VAL A 47 2.80 10.55 -3.02
C VAL A 47 3.06 12.05 -3.14
N GLU A 48 2.00 12.85 -3.28
CA GLU A 48 2.09 14.31 -3.43
C GLU A 48 2.70 14.98 -2.18
N ARG A 49 2.27 14.61 -0.96
CA ARG A 49 2.79 15.19 0.29
C ARG A 49 4.25 14.86 0.56
N ASN A 50 4.69 13.66 0.17
CA ASN A 50 6.03 13.16 0.45
C ASN A 50 6.97 13.32 -0.76
N ARG A 51 6.51 13.97 -1.84
CA ARG A 51 7.26 14.20 -3.08
C ARG A 51 7.92 12.90 -3.55
N LEU A 52 7.12 11.84 -3.66
CA LEU A 52 7.58 10.56 -4.17
C LEU A 52 7.55 10.61 -5.70
N GLU A 53 8.69 10.31 -6.31
CA GLU A 53 8.88 10.32 -7.75
C GLU A 53 9.30 8.93 -8.26
N PRO A 54 9.03 8.60 -9.53
CA PRO A 54 9.58 7.39 -10.13
C PRO A 54 11.10 7.34 -9.99
N GLY A 55 11.62 6.25 -9.43
CA GLY A 55 13.04 6.08 -9.12
C GLY A 55 13.36 6.21 -7.63
N ASP A 56 12.50 6.86 -6.84
CA ASP A 56 12.64 6.86 -5.38
C ASP A 56 12.54 5.44 -4.82
N VAL A 57 13.45 5.09 -3.92
CA VAL A 57 13.38 3.84 -3.17
C VAL A 57 12.61 4.09 -1.87
N VAL A 58 11.54 3.32 -1.68
CA VAL A 58 10.75 3.32 -0.45
C VAL A 58 10.74 1.93 0.17
N GLN A 59 10.79 1.87 1.49
CA GLN A 59 10.54 0.65 2.25
C GLN A 59 9.12 0.68 2.80
N LEU A 60 8.42 -0.44 2.65
CA LEU A 60 7.11 -0.66 3.25
C LEU A 60 7.24 -1.69 4.37
N TRP A 61 6.97 -1.26 5.59
CA TRP A 61 6.99 -2.10 6.79
C TRP A 61 5.57 -2.40 7.25
N SER A 62 5.30 -3.64 7.64
CA SER A 62 4.04 -4.03 8.27
C SER A 62 4.22 -4.26 9.76
N PHE A 63 3.28 -3.79 10.56
CA PHE A 63 3.23 -4.04 12.00
C PHE A 63 1.78 -4.12 12.48
N ARG A 64 1.59 -4.44 13.77
CA ARG A 64 0.26 -4.51 14.37
C ARG A 64 0.18 -3.62 15.61
N ILE A 65 -0.93 -2.91 15.75
CA ILE A 65 -1.36 -2.22 16.98
C ILE A 65 -2.70 -2.82 17.34
N ASP A 66 -2.84 -3.33 18.56
CA ASP A 66 -4.08 -3.97 19.04
C ASP A 66 -4.62 -5.04 18.06
N GLN A 67 -3.70 -5.88 17.55
CA GLN A 67 -3.96 -6.91 16.54
C GLN A 67 -4.34 -6.41 15.13
N GLU A 68 -4.55 -5.12 14.94
CA GLU A 68 -4.88 -4.53 13.64
C GLU A 68 -3.65 -4.26 12.79
N LEU A 69 -3.73 -4.59 11.49
CA LEU A 69 -2.64 -4.38 10.52
C LEU A 69 -2.45 -2.89 10.24
N HIS A 70 -1.21 -2.44 10.39
CA HIS A 70 -0.74 -1.10 10.08
C HIS A 70 0.50 -1.17 9.19
N PHE A 71 0.76 -0.07 8.47
CA PHE A 71 1.95 0.09 7.64
C PHE A 71 2.76 1.32 8.04
N ALA A 72 4.07 1.26 7.81
CA ALA A 72 4.96 2.43 7.80
C ALA A 72 5.69 2.48 6.46
N LEU A 73 5.63 3.65 5.82
CA LEU A 73 6.33 3.92 4.58
C LEU A 73 7.54 4.81 4.88
N VAL A 74 8.73 4.33 4.52
CA VAL A 74 9.99 5.04 4.75
C VAL A 74 10.60 5.36 3.38
N LYS A 75 10.82 6.65 3.10
CA LYS A 75 11.60 7.08 1.93
C LYS A 75 13.08 6.95 2.27
N LEU A 76 13.84 6.23 1.46
CA LEU A 76 15.28 6.12 1.64
C LEU A 76 16.00 7.35 1.04
N PRO A 77 17.22 7.68 1.53
CA PRO A 77 18.04 8.75 0.97
C PRO A 77 18.36 8.55 -0.52
#